data_AF-A0A5D3BTX3-F1
#
_entry.id   AF-A0A5D3BTX3-F1
#
_cell.length_a   1.000
_cell.length_b   1.000
_cell.length_c   1.000
_cell.angle_alpha   90.00
_cell.angle_beta   90.00
_cell.angle_gamma   90.00
#
_symmetry.space_group_name_H-M   'P 1'
#
loop_
_entity.id
_entity.type
_entity.pdbx_description
1 polymer ?
#
loop_
_entity_poly.entity_id
_entity_poly.type
_entity_poly.pdbx_seq_one_letter_code
_entity_poly.pdbx_strand_id
1 'polypeptide(L)'
;MRNFLCGEFCRDGDSPVPVDISMRKCRFLVNCIQVALRTINIREENEKLNVWLAYFNLENEYGNPKEDAVTKIFQRALQCNDPKKVHLALLGMYERTKQDKLAYELLDKMIKRFKHSCKVWLRRMENLLKKKQDDIQSIVNRALLCLPKRKHIKFISQTAILEFKCGVADRGRSMFEGILREYPKRTDLWSIYLDQEIRLGDKDMIRALFERATSLSLAPKKMKFLFKKYLEFEKSAGDEERIESVKQKALEYVENTLA
;
A
#
# COMPACT_ATOMS: atom_id res chain seq x y z
N MET A 1 -31.86 5.86 -44.71
CA MET A 1 -33.26 5.42 -44.84
C MET A 1 -33.22 3.90 -44.87
N ARG A 2 -33.51 3.22 -43.75
CA ARG A 2 -34.82 2.83 -43.20
C ARG A 2 -35.34 1.50 -43.78
N ASN A 3 -35.66 0.61 -42.83
CA ASN A 3 -36.63 -0.50 -42.82
C ASN A 3 -36.06 -1.86 -43.29
N PHE A 4 -35.81 -2.86 -42.43
CA PHE A 4 -36.66 -3.59 -41.45
C PHE A 4 -37.90 -4.25 -42.07
N LEU A 5 -37.95 -5.59 -42.03
CA LEU A 5 -39.04 -6.50 -41.61
C LEU A 5 -38.52 -7.95 -41.82
N CYS A 6 -38.10 -8.66 -40.77
CA CYS A 6 -38.89 -9.52 -39.87
C CYS A 6 -39.44 -10.78 -40.56
N GLY A 7 -38.92 -11.96 -40.17
CA GLY A 7 -39.37 -13.28 -40.60
C GLY A 7 -38.79 -14.33 -39.66
N GLU A 8 -39.67 -15.00 -38.94
CA GLU A 8 -39.48 -15.88 -37.78
C GLU A 8 -38.68 -17.16 -38.09
N PHE A 9 -37.84 -17.58 -37.15
CA PHE A 9 -37.52 -19.00 -36.91
C PHE A 9 -37.24 -19.21 -35.42
N CYS A 10 -38.30 -19.51 -34.67
CA CYS A 10 -38.19 -20.31 -33.45
C CYS A 10 -38.25 -21.79 -33.85
N ARG A 11 -37.20 -22.55 -33.53
CA ARG A 11 -37.28 -23.94 -33.05
C ARG A 11 -35.92 -24.42 -32.55
N ASP A 12 -35.91 -24.66 -31.24
CA ASP A 12 -35.27 -25.78 -30.55
C ASP A 12 -33.76 -25.99 -30.69
N GLY A 13 -33.06 -25.49 -29.68
CA GLY A 13 -31.67 -25.80 -29.38
C GLY A 13 -31.23 -25.33 -27.99
N ASP A 14 -32.15 -25.28 -27.02
CA ASP A 14 -31.79 -25.08 -25.61
C ASP A 14 -31.10 -26.35 -25.09
N SER A 15 -29.77 -26.34 -25.10
CA SER A 15 -28.95 -27.24 -24.29
C SER A 15 -28.61 -26.53 -22.96
N PRO A 16 -29.26 -26.87 -21.83
CA PRO A 16 -28.97 -26.24 -20.56
C PRO A 16 -27.86 -27.02 -19.84
N VAL A 17 -26.59 -26.77 -20.15
CA VAL A 17 -25.50 -27.23 -19.27
C VAL A 17 -24.37 -26.20 -19.20
N PRO A 18 -24.42 -25.27 -18.22
CA PRO A 18 -23.20 -24.96 -17.47
C PRO A 18 -23.38 -24.57 -15.98
N VAL A 19 -24.58 -24.61 -15.40
CA VAL A 19 -24.78 -24.17 -13.98
C VAL A 19 -24.58 -25.30 -12.98
N ASP A 20 -25.07 -26.51 -13.28
CA ASP A 20 -25.04 -27.66 -12.34
C ASP A 20 -23.61 -28.20 -12.11
N ILE A 21 -22.79 -28.31 -13.17
CA ILE A 21 -21.39 -28.76 -13.06
C ILE A 21 -20.54 -27.76 -12.25
N SER A 22 -20.75 -26.46 -12.47
CA SER A 22 -20.06 -25.41 -11.73
C SER A 22 -20.45 -25.45 -10.24
N MET A 23 -21.74 -25.60 -9.93
CA MET A 23 -22.21 -25.74 -8.55
C MET A 23 -21.72 -27.01 -7.84
N ARG A 24 -21.64 -28.15 -8.54
CA ARG A 24 -21.08 -29.39 -7.98
C ARG A 24 -19.59 -29.25 -7.65
N LYS A 25 -18.81 -28.64 -8.55
CA LYS A 25 -17.40 -28.32 -8.29
C LYS A 25 -17.24 -27.36 -7.12
N CYS A 26 -18.11 -26.35 -7.00
CA CYS A 26 -18.12 -25.44 -5.85
C CYS A 26 -18.37 -26.19 -4.54
N ARG A 27 -19.36 -27.09 -4.50
CA ARG A 27 -19.68 -27.87 -3.29
C ARG A 27 -18.52 -28.78 -2.87
N PHE A 28 -17.82 -29.38 -3.83
CA PHE A 28 -16.60 -30.14 -3.56
C PHE A 28 -15.49 -29.26 -2.96
N LEU A 29 -15.23 -28.09 -3.56
CA LEU A 29 -14.24 -27.14 -3.07
C LEU A 29 -14.58 -26.63 -1.65
N VAL A 30 -15.85 -26.35 -1.37
CA VAL A 30 -16.31 -25.99 -0.02
C VAL A 30 -15.97 -27.11 0.98
N ASN A 31 -16.19 -28.37 0.63
CA ASN A 31 -15.85 -29.49 1.51
C ASN A 31 -14.33 -29.55 1.75
N CYS A 32 -13.50 -29.48 0.69
CA CYS A 32 -12.05 -29.44 0.82
C CYS A 32 -11.57 -28.30 1.74
N ILE A 33 -12.15 -27.11 1.60
CA ILE A 33 -11.85 -25.95 2.45
C ILE A 33 -12.22 -26.23 3.91
N GLN A 34 -13.40 -26.81 4.17
CA GLN A 34 -13.84 -27.13 5.52
C GLN A 34 -12.95 -28.19 6.19
N VAL A 35 -12.50 -29.19 5.43
CA VAL A 35 -11.52 -30.18 5.91
C VAL A 35 -10.20 -29.49 6.22
N ALA A 36 -9.66 -28.69 5.29
CA ALA A 36 -8.41 -27.97 5.50
C ALA A 36 -8.45 -27.09 6.76
N LEU A 37 -9.54 -26.37 7.02
CA LEU A 37 -9.69 -25.53 8.21
C LEU A 37 -9.69 -26.33 9.53
N ARG A 38 -10.13 -27.60 9.50
CA ARG A 38 -10.11 -28.51 10.66
C ARG A 38 -8.74 -29.17 10.85
N THR A 39 -8.06 -29.49 9.75
CA THR A 39 -6.80 -30.24 9.76
C THR A 39 -5.57 -29.36 9.98
N ILE A 40 -5.57 -28.13 9.44
CA ILE A 40 -4.42 -27.23 9.60
C ILE A 40 -4.19 -26.94 11.09
N ASN A 41 -2.93 -27.06 11.51
CA ASN A 41 -2.51 -26.80 12.88
C ASN A 41 -2.87 -25.36 13.26
N ILE A 42 -3.42 -25.17 14.47
CA ILE A 42 -3.82 -23.85 14.98
C ILE A 42 -2.66 -22.84 15.04
N ARG A 43 -1.42 -23.31 15.14
CA ARG A 43 -0.22 -22.45 15.11
C ARG A 43 0.09 -21.90 13.72
N GLU A 44 -0.39 -22.55 12.66
CA GLU A 44 -0.21 -22.13 11.26
C GLU A 44 -1.25 -21.08 10.85
N GLU A 45 -1.26 -19.93 11.54
CA GLU A 45 -2.25 -18.87 11.35
C GLU A 45 -2.31 -18.35 9.91
N ASN A 46 -1.15 -18.25 9.24
CA ASN A 46 -1.08 -17.74 7.87
C ASN A 46 -1.69 -18.72 6.87
N GLU A 47 -1.42 -20.02 7.03
CA GLU A 47 -2.02 -21.05 6.18
C GLU A 47 -3.54 -21.13 6.39
N LYS A 48 -4.00 -21.03 7.65
CA LYS A 48 -5.44 -20.91 7.92
C LYS A 48 -6.06 -19.70 7.24
N LEU A 49 -5.41 -18.54 7.32
CA LEU A 49 -5.90 -17.32 6.68
C LEU A 49 -5.94 -17.45 5.16
N ASN A 50 -4.98 -18.13 4.54
CA ASN A 50 -4.98 -18.40 3.09
C ASN A 50 -6.18 -19.25 2.69
N VAL A 51 -6.53 -20.27 3.48
CA VAL A 51 -7.73 -21.08 3.25
C VAL A 51 -9.01 -20.25 3.41
N TRP A 52 -9.08 -19.37 4.41
CA TRP A 52 -10.21 -18.43 4.53
C TRP A 52 -10.31 -17.47 3.34
N LEU A 53 -9.18 -16.99 2.83
CA LEU A 53 -9.16 -16.15 1.63
C LEU A 53 -9.66 -16.89 0.40
N ALA A 54 -9.26 -18.16 0.22
CA ALA A 54 -9.80 -19.00 -0.83
C ALA A 54 -11.32 -19.18 -0.68
N TYR A 55 -11.80 -19.36 0.55
CA TYR A 55 -13.23 -19.47 0.83
C TYR A 55 -13.99 -18.17 0.50
N PHE A 56 -13.43 -17.02 0.87
CA PHE A 56 -13.98 -15.72 0.48
C PHE A 56 -14.10 -15.57 -1.03
N ASN A 57 -13.05 -15.92 -1.79
CA ASN A 57 -13.09 -15.82 -3.24
C ASN A 57 -14.17 -16.74 -3.82
N LEU A 58 -14.33 -17.96 -3.29
CA LEU A 58 -15.33 -18.91 -3.76
C LEU A 58 -16.76 -18.42 -3.52
N GLU A 59 -17.08 -17.98 -2.30
CA GLU A 59 -18.40 -17.44 -1.98
C GLU A 59 -18.65 -16.11 -2.68
N ASN A 60 -17.61 -15.31 -2.88
CA ASN A 60 -17.72 -14.08 -3.66
C ASN A 60 -17.88 -14.37 -5.16
N GLU A 61 -17.59 -15.56 -5.67
CA GLU A 61 -17.83 -15.87 -7.09
C GLU A 61 -19.21 -16.52 -7.27
N TYR A 62 -19.52 -17.51 -6.43
CA TYR A 62 -20.65 -18.42 -6.64
C TYR A 62 -21.74 -18.34 -5.55
N GLY A 63 -21.53 -17.59 -4.48
CA GLY A 63 -22.49 -17.45 -3.39
C GLY A 63 -23.76 -16.73 -3.83
N ASN A 64 -24.90 -17.10 -3.22
CA ASN A 64 -26.21 -16.51 -3.53
C ASN A 64 -27.09 -16.34 -2.27
N PRO A 65 -27.47 -15.11 -1.89
CA PRO A 65 -26.89 -13.83 -2.35
C PRO A 65 -25.41 -13.75 -1.98
N LYS A 66 -24.59 -13.21 -2.90
CA LYS A 66 -23.13 -13.15 -2.78
C LYS A 66 -22.66 -12.48 -1.49
N GLU A 67 -23.22 -11.32 -1.17
CA GLU A 67 -22.84 -10.53 0.01
C GLU A 67 -23.15 -11.26 1.32
N ASP A 68 -24.30 -11.94 1.39
CA ASP A 68 -24.70 -12.73 2.56
C ASP A 68 -23.77 -13.94 2.77
N ALA A 69 -23.42 -14.62 1.68
CA ALA A 69 -22.53 -15.76 1.71
C ALA A 69 -21.13 -15.36 2.21
N VAL A 70 -20.55 -14.29 1.64
CA VAL A 70 -19.27 -13.73 2.09
C VAL A 70 -19.36 -13.27 3.54
N THR A 71 -20.45 -12.61 3.94
CA THR A 71 -20.65 -12.13 5.32
C THR A 71 -20.68 -13.28 6.32
N LYS A 72 -21.38 -14.38 6.00
CA LYS A 72 -21.42 -15.59 6.86
C LYS A 72 -20.02 -16.17 7.06
N ILE A 73 -19.24 -16.32 5.99
CA ILE A 73 -17.86 -16.81 6.08
C ILE A 73 -16.98 -15.83 6.84
N PHE A 74 -17.20 -14.53 6.67
CA PHE A 74 -16.43 -13.51 7.36
C PHE A 74 -16.63 -13.58 8.87
N GLN A 75 -17.88 -13.72 9.33
CA GLN A 75 -18.15 -13.90 10.77
C GLN A 75 -17.50 -15.17 11.32
N ARG A 76 -17.52 -16.28 10.56
CA ARG A 76 -16.84 -17.53 10.96
C ARG A 76 -15.31 -17.35 11.05
N ALA A 77 -14.71 -16.69 10.07
CA ALA A 77 -13.28 -16.42 10.08
C ALA A 77 -12.85 -15.56 11.28
N LEU A 78 -13.69 -14.60 11.70
CA LEU A 78 -13.42 -13.75 12.87
C LEU A 78 -13.41 -14.51 14.20
N GLN A 79 -14.05 -15.68 14.29
CA GLN A 79 -14.08 -16.49 15.51
C GLN A 79 -12.76 -17.23 15.78
N CYS A 80 -11.93 -17.43 14.75
CA CYS A 80 -10.75 -18.29 14.83
C CYS A 80 -9.44 -17.64 14.35
N ASN A 81 -9.46 -16.37 13.94
CA ASN A 81 -8.28 -15.65 13.46
C ASN A 81 -8.20 -14.24 14.04
N ASP A 82 -7.02 -13.60 13.96
CA ASP A 82 -6.86 -12.17 14.29
C ASP A 82 -7.86 -11.31 13.46
N PRO A 83 -8.76 -10.56 14.11
CA PRO A 83 -9.78 -9.81 13.40
C PRO A 83 -9.22 -8.88 12.33
N LYS A 84 -8.10 -8.21 12.60
CA LYS A 84 -7.51 -7.24 11.65
C LYS A 84 -6.95 -7.95 10.41
N LYS A 85 -6.30 -9.11 10.56
CA LYS A 85 -5.84 -9.93 9.43
C LYS A 85 -7.02 -10.36 8.53
N VAL A 86 -8.13 -10.82 9.12
CA VAL A 86 -9.33 -11.21 8.35
C VAL A 86 -9.95 -10.03 7.60
N HIS A 87 -10.10 -8.87 8.24
CA HIS A 87 -10.63 -7.68 7.57
C HIS A 87 -9.72 -7.23 6.41
N LEU A 88 -8.39 -7.29 6.58
CA LEU A 88 -7.44 -6.98 5.51
C LEU A 88 -7.50 -7.99 4.35
N ALA A 89 -7.71 -9.28 4.64
CA ALA A 89 -7.88 -10.31 3.63
C ALA A 89 -9.16 -10.08 2.81
N LEU A 90 -10.28 -9.80 3.50
CA LEU A 90 -11.55 -9.47 2.85
C LEU A 90 -11.44 -8.19 2.00
N LEU A 91 -10.81 -7.14 2.53
CA LEU A 91 -10.56 -5.91 1.79
C LEU A 91 -9.75 -6.16 0.51
N GLY A 92 -8.68 -6.95 0.61
CA GLY A 92 -7.86 -7.31 -0.54
C GLY A 92 -8.62 -8.13 -1.59
N MET A 93 -9.58 -8.96 -1.18
CA MET A 93 -10.48 -9.66 -2.10
C MET A 93 -11.39 -8.67 -2.84
N TYR A 94 -12.09 -7.78 -2.12
CA TYR A 94 -12.94 -6.75 -2.73
C TYR A 94 -12.19 -5.82 -3.69
N GLU A 95 -10.95 -5.43 -3.35
CA GLU A 95 -10.10 -4.63 -4.23
C GLU A 95 -9.74 -5.36 -5.53
N ARG A 96 -9.39 -6.66 -5.46
CA ARG A 96 -9.05 -7.45 -6.66
C ARG A 96 -10.25 -7.69 -7.55
N THR A 97 -11.43 -7.89 -6.97
CA THR A 97 -12.68 -8.10 -7.71
C THR A 97 -13.39 -6.78 -8.06
N LYS A 98 -12.73 -5.63 -7.87
CA LYS A 98 -13.23 -4.29 -8.20
C LYS A 98 -14.59 -3.94 -7.57
N GLN A 99 -14.86 -4.45 -6.37
CA GLN A 99 -16.07 -4.14 -5.61
C GLN A 99 -15.84 -2.89 -4.74
N ASP A 100 -15.71 -1.74 -5.41
CA ASP A 100 -15.22 -0.48 -4.78
C ASP A 100 -16.11 0.04 -3.64
N LYS A 101 -17.42 -0.15 -3.73
CA LYS A 101 -18.39 0.26 -2.70
C LYS A 101 -18.17 -0.55 -1.42
N LEU A 102 -18.14 -1.88 -1.53
CA LEU A 102 -17.91 -2.79 -0.39
C LEU A 102 -16.53 -2.58 0.22
N ALA A 103 -15.49 -2.38 -0.59
CA ALA A 103 -14.15 -2.07 -0.11
C ALA A 103 -14.12 -0.76 0.69
N TYR A 104 -14.81 0.28 0.21
CA TYR A 104 -14.89 1.58 0.88
C TYR A 104 -15.62 1.48 2.23
N GLU A 105 -16.79 0.84 2.26
CA GLU A 105 -17.58 0.65 3.48
C GLU A 105 -16.83 -0.19 4.53
N LEU A 106 -16.12 -1.24 4.09
CA LEU A 106 -15.29 -2.05 4.95
C LEU A 106 -14.13 -1.24 5.53
N LEU A 107 -13.45 -0.42 4.72
CA LEU A 107 -12.39 0.47 5.20
C LEU A 107 -12.88 1.45 6.26
N ASP A 108 -14.05 2.05 6.08
CA ASP A 108 -14.64 2.97 7.08
C ASP A 108 -14.91 2.25 8.42
N LYS A 109 -15.42 1.01 8.37
CA LYS A 109 -15.58 0.16 9.56
C LYS A 109 -14.23 -0.18 10.19
N MET A 110 -13.22 -0.51 9.39
CA MET A 110 -11.88 -0.86 9.86
C MET A 110 -11.18 0.31 10.54
N ILE A 111 -11.30 1.54 10.04
CA ILE A 111 -10.69 2.72 10.67
C ILE A 111 -11.30 2.96 12.06
N LYS A 112 -12.61 2.77 12.22
CA LYS A 112 -13.28 2.90 13.52
C LYS A 112 -12.83 1.82 14.49
N ARG A 113 -12.82 0.55 14.05
CA ARG A 113 -12.47 -0.62 14.88
C ARG A 113 -10.99 -0.71 15.22
N PHE A 114 -10.12 -0.37 14.28
CA PHE A 114 -8.66 -0.52 14.38
C PHE A 114 -7.95 0.84 14.33
N LYS A 115 -8.53 1.88 14.94
CA LYS A 115 -8.06 3.28 14.90
C LYS A 115 -6.59 3.49 15.31
N HIS A 116 -5.99 2.58 16.08
CA HIS A 116 -4.59 2.65 16.49
C HIS A 116 -3.62 1.91 15.54
N SER A 117 -4.14 1.35 14.44
CA SER A 117 -3.37 0.59 13.45
C SER A 117 -2.92 1.47 12.29
N CYS A 118 -1.64 1.81 12.25
CA CYS A 118 -1.02 2.55 11.15
C CYS A 118 -1.28 1.87 9.79
N LYS A 119 -1.23 0.53 9.73
CA LYS A 119 -1.51 -0.22 8.49
C LYS A 119 -2.92 0.04 7.96
N VAL A 120 -3.93 0.18 8.82
CA VAL A 120 -5.31 0.43 8.38
C VAL A 120 -5.47 1.85 7.83
N TRP A 121 -4.87 2.83 8.48
CA TRP A 121 -4.85 4.20 7.96
C TRP A 121 -4.12 4.31 6.62
N LEU A 122 -2.98 3.63 6.45
CA LEU A 122 -2.27 3.61 5.17
C LEU A 122 -3.10 2.98 4.05
N ARG A 123 -3.89 1.95 4.35
CA ARG A 123 -4.84 1.37 3.38
C ARG A 123 -5.95 2.34 2.99
N ARG A 124 -6.43 3.17 3.93
CA ARG A 124 -7.34 4.27 3.62
C ARG A 124 -6.68 5.31 2.72
N MET A 125 -5.47 5.75 3.06
CA MET A 125 -4.72 6.73 2.25
C MET A 125 -4.51 6.24 0.82
N GLU A 126 -4.08 4.99 0.65
CA GLU A 126 -3.88 4.38 -0.65
C GLU A 126 -5.17 4.32 -1.47
N ASN A 127 -6.31 3.98 -0.85
CA ASN A 127 -7.61 3.97 -1.53
C ASN A 127 -8.04 5.38 -1.99
N LEU A 128 -7.85 6.40 -1.16
CA LEU A 128 -8.20 7.79 -1.51
C LEU A 128 -7.34 8.32 -2.66
N LEU A 129 -6.04 8.08 -2.61
CA LEU A 129 -5.11 8.51 -3.67
C LEU A 129 -5.40 7.81 -4.99
N LYS A 130 -5.70 6.50 -4.98
CA LYS A 130 -6.13 5.78 -6.20
C LYS A 130 -7.40 6.37 -6.81
N LYS A 131 -8.32 6.87 -5.98
CA LYS A 131 -9.56 7.54 -6.42
C LYS A 131 -9.37 9.04 -6.71
N LYS A 132 -8.14 9.57 -6.60
CA LYS A 132 -7.80 10.99 -6.81
C LYS A 132 -8.67 11.94 -5.98
N GLN A 133 -8.93 11.59 -4.73
CA GLN A 133 -9.66 12.46 -3.79
C GLN A 133 -8.69 13.37 -3.03
N ASP A 134 -9.06 14.63 -2.83
CA ASP A 134 -8.16 15.66 -2.27
C ASP A 134 -8.18 15.77 -0.73
N ASP A 135 -9.04 15.01 -0.04
CA ASP A 135 -9.18 15.05 1.43
C ASP A 135 -8.02 14.41 2.22
N ILE A 136 -6.83 14.33 1.63
CA ILE A 136 -5.64 13.68 2.19
C ILE A 136 -5.27 14.30 3.54
N GLN A 137 -5.19 15.64 3.63
CA GLN A 137 -4.77 16.32 4.85
C GLN A 137 -5.74 16.08 6.01
N SER A 138 -7.04 16.07 5.74
CA SER A 138 -8.08 15.79 6.74
C SER A 138 -7.91 14.39 7.34
N ILE A 139 -7.65 13.40 6.49
CA ILE A 139 -7.45 12.01 6.92
C ILE A 139 -6.12 11.84 7.68
N VAL A 140 -5.05 12.53 7.25
CA VAL A 140 -3.78 12.55 7.98
C VAL A 140 -3.98 13.11 9.39
N ASN A 141 -4.65 14.26 9.52
CA ASN A 141 -4.91 14.88 10.82
C ASN A 141 -5.71 13.93 11.73
N ARG A 142 -6.78 13.33 11.20
CA ARG A 142 -7.61 12.36 11.95
C ARG A 142 -6.83 11.11 12.36
N ALA A 143 -5.93 10.62 11.51
CA ALA A 143 -5.08 9.49 11.82
C ALA A 143 -4.09 9.83 12.95
N LEU A 144 -3.47 11.01 12.92
CA LEU A 144 -2.51 11.45 13.95
C LEU A 144 -3.18 11.63 15.33
N LEU A 145 -4.44 12.04 15.39
CA LEU A 145 -5.23 12.07 16.63
C LEU A 145 -5.46 10.67 17.23
N CYS A 146 -5.59 9.64 16.39
CA CYS A 146 -5.86 8.28 16.84
C CYS A 146 -4.59 7.45 17.08
N LEU A 147 -3.53 7.70 16.31
CA LEU A 147 -2.32 6.87 16.33
C LEU A 147 -1.45 7.21 17.54
N PRO A 148 -0.83 6.19 18.19
CA PRO A 148 0.21 6.45 19.17
C PRO A 148 1.38 7.24 18.57
N LYS A 149 1.95 8.21 19.31
CA LYS A 149 3.04 9.09 18.85
C LYS A 149 4.20 8.35 18.18
N ARG A 150 4.62 7.20 18.74
CA ARG A 150 5.68 6.33 18.15
C ARG A 150 5.42 5.87 16.72
N LYS A 151 4.17 5.91 16.25
CA LYS A 151 3.78 5.55 14.87
C LYS A 151 3.64 6.74 13.94
N HIS A 152 3.69 7.98 14.45
CA HIS A 152 3.44 9.20 13.65
C HIS A 152 4.45 9.35 12.52
N ILE A 153 5.75 9.32 12.83
CA ILE A 153 6.82 9.42 11.82
C ILE A 153 6.67 8.34 10.74
N LYS A 154 6.42 7.09 11.15
CA LYS A 154 6.19 5.99 10.22
C LYS A 154 4.96 6.23 9.35
N PHE A 155 3.86 6.72 9.93
CA PHE A 155 2.65 6.98 9.17
C PHE A 155 2.85 8.12 8.16
N ILE A 156 3.39 9.27 8.59
CA ILE A 156 3.59 10.44 7.72
C ILE A 156 4.57 10.11 6.60
N SER A 157 5.71 9.47 6.89
CA SER A 157 6.68 9.09 5.85
C SER A 157 6.10 8.11 4.82
N GLN A 158 5.29 7.13 5.25
CA GLN A 158 4.63 6.21 4.33
C GLN A 158 3.52 6.88 3.52
N THR A 159 2.78 7.82 4.12
CA THR A 159 1.81 8.63 3.38
C THR A 159 2.51 9.53 2.35
N ALA A 160 3.65 10.12 2.68
CA ALA A 160 4.46 10.90 1.74
C ALA A 160 4.89 10.03 0.55
N ILE A 161 5.41 8.82 0.80
CA ILE A 161 5.75 7.86 -0.26
C ILE A 161 4.54 7.55 -1.14
N LEU A 162 3.33 7.41 -0.58
CA LEU A 162 2.12 7.18 -1.36
C LEU A 162 1.77 8.38 -2.25
N GLU A 163 1.92 9.61 -1.77
CA GLU A 163 1.76 10.83 -2.58
C GLU A 163 2.75 10.86 -3.75
N PHE A 164 4.03 10.51 -3.52
CA PHE A 164 5.03 10.40 -4.58
C PHE A 164 4.72 9.32 -5.63
N LYS A 165 3.93 8.29 -5.28
CA LYS A 165 3.63 7.17 -6.17
C LYS A 165 2.34 7.36 -6.95
N CYS A 166 1.31 7.85 -6.28
CA CYS A 166 -0.06 7.83 -6.78
C CYS A 166 -0.76 9.18 -6.69
N GLY A 167 -0.14 10.17 -6.05
CA GLY A 167 -0.74 11.48 -5.76
C GLY A 167 0.08 12.62 -6.34
N VAL A 168 0.23 13.68 -5.53
CA VAL A 168 0.94 14.90 -5.92
C VAL A 168 2.29 14.93 -5.21
N ALA A 169 3.38 14.90 -5.99
CA ALA A 169 4.74 14.90 -5.45
C ALA A 169 4.99 16.03 -4.45
N ASP A 170 4.49 17.24 -4.72
CA ASP A 170 4.64 18.40 -3.83
C ASP A 170 4.02 18.20 -2.45
N ARG A 171 2.94 17.43 -2.34
CA ARG A 171 2.38 17.06 -1.03
C ARG A 171 3.30 16.09 -0.30
N GLY A 172 3.88 15.13 -1.02
CA GLY A 172 4.91 14.24 -0.49
C GLY A 172 6.15 14.99 0.00
N ARG A 173 6.65 15.96 -0.78
CA ARG A 173 7.74 16.87 -0.41
C ARG A 173 7.40 17.63 0.86
N SER A 174 6.24 18.29 0.89
CA SER A 174 5.77 19.04 2.05
C SER A 174 5.75 18.20 3.33
N MET A 175 5.33 16.93 3.24
CA MET A 175 5.34 16.01 4.38
C MET A 175 6.77 15.66 4.84
N PHE A 176 7.70 15.35 3.93
CA PHE A 176 9.09 15.09 4.31
C PHE A 176 9.78 16.33 4.87
N GLU A 177 9.58 17.49 4.26
CA GLU A 177 10.10 18.78 4.75
C GLU A 177 9.59 19.08 6.16
N GLY A 178 8.32 18.79 6.44
CA GLY A 178 7.75 18.90 7.79
C GLY A 178 8.46 18.00 8.80
N ILE A 179 8.67 16.72 8.47
CA ILE A 179 9.36 15.79 9.39
C ILE A 179 10.84 16.17 9.57
N LEU A 180 11.53 16.55 8.49
CA LEU A 180 12.97 16.87 8.52
C LEU A 180 13.25 18.21 9.19
N ARG A 181 12.28 19.13 9.22
CA ARG A 181 12.36 20.35 10.04
C ARG A 181 12.40 20.03 11.54
N GLU A 182 11.59 19.07 11.98
CA GLU A 182 11.55 18.66 13.39
C GLU A 182 12.69 17.69 13.75
N TYR A 183 13.08 16.81 12.81
CA TYR A 183 14.08 15.77 13.02
C TYR A 183 15.21 15.80 11.96
N PRO A 184 16.00 16.89 11.87
CA PRO A 184 16.98 17.07 10.79
C PRO A 184 18.09 16.01 10.80
N LYS A 185 18.41 15.39 11.94
CA LYS A 185 19.48 14.39 12.07
C LYS A 185 19.06 12.93 11.75
N ARG A 186 17.81 12.73 11.29
CA ARG A 186 17.26 11.41 10.90
C ARG A 186 17.62 11.07 9.45
N THR A 187 18.84 10.55 9.27
CA THR A 187 19.38 10.19 7.95
C THR A 187 18.60 9.08 7.24
N ASP A 188 17.88 8.24 7.97
CA ASP A 188 16.94 7.27 7.40
C ASP A 188 15.83 7.96 6.60
N LEU A 189 15.30 9.08 7.10
CA LEU A 189 14.24 9.84 6.42
C LEU A 189 14.79 10.63 5.23
N TRP A 190 15.97 11.22 5.35
CA TRP A 190 16.68 11.84 4.23
C TRP A 190 16.90 10.83 3.09
N SER A 191 17.36 9.62 3.42
CA SER A 191 17.57 8.57 2.44
C SER A 191 16.29 8.26 1.67
N ILE A 192 15.18 8.06 2.38
CA ILE A 192 13.88 7.74 1.78
C ILE A 192 13.39 8.89 0.89
N TYR A 193 13.54 10.13 1.32
CA TYR A 193 13.12 11.30 0.55
C TYR A 193 13.95 11.44 -0.73
N LEU A 194 15.28 11.31 -0.62
CA LEU A 194 16.19 11.27 -1.78
C LEU A 194 15.81 10.14 -2.76
N ASP A 195 15.46 8.95 -2.27
CA ASP A 195 14.99 7.86 -3.13
C ASP A 195 13.70 8.20 -3.88
N GLN A 196 12.81 8.99 -3.28
CA GLN A 196 11.59 9.43 -3.97
C GLN A 196 11.90 10.46 -5.05
N GLU A 197 12.76 11.44 -4.80
CA GLU A 197 13.15 12.45 -5.79
C GLU A 197 13.97 11.85 -6.93
N ILE A 198 14.91 10.94 -6.63
CA ILE A 198 15.68 10.21 -7.65
C ILE A 198 14.74 9.46 -8.61
N ARG A 199 13.65 8.89 -8.09
CA ARG A 199 12.65 8.23 -8.92
C ARG A 199 11.88 9.21 -9.83
N LEU A 200 11.69 10.47 -9.41
CA LEU A 200 11.08 11.49 -10.25
C LEU A 200 12.03 12.03 -11.33
N GLY A 201 13.34 12.02 -11.05
CA GLY A 201 14.39 12.29 -12.04
C GLY A 201 14.72 13.77 -12.28
N ASP A 202 14.17 14.69 -11.50
CA ASP A 202 14.54 16.11 -11.54
C ASP A 202 15.93 16.29 -10.91
N LYS A 203 16.96 16.35 -11.76
CA LYS A 203 18.37 16.42 -11.34
C LYS A 203 18.64 17.61 -10.42
N ASP A 204 18.07 18.78 -10.73
CA ASP A 204 18.34 20.00 -9.97
C ASP A 204 17.72 19.93 -8.58
N MET A 205 16.49 19.41 -8.49
CA MET A 205 15.85 19.14 -7.20
C MET A 205 16.62 18.10 -6.37
N ILE A 206 17.05 17.01 -7.00
CA ILE A 206 17.83 15.95 -6.33
C ILE A 206 19.14 16.51 -5.78
N ARG A 207 19.87 17.28 -6.60
CA ARG A 207 21.14 17.93 -6.22
C ARG A 207 20.94 18.90 -5.08
N ALA A 208 19.95 19.79 -5.18
CA ALA A 208 19.63 20.72 -4.09
C ALA A 208 19.30 19.98 -2.78
N LEU A 209 18.61 18.85 -2.86
CA LEU A 209 18.28 18.03 -1.70
C LEU A 209 19.52 17.34 -1.11
N PHE A 210 20.44 16.84 -1.95
CA PHE A 210 21.72 16.30 -1.49
C PHE A 210 22.58 17.36 -0.81
N GLU A 211 22.74 18.54 -1.42
CA GLU A 211 23.49 19.67 -0.84
C GLU A 211 22.96 20.06 0.55
N ARG A 212 21.62 20.10 0.70
CA ARG A 212 21.00 20.32 2.02
C ARG A 212 21.29 19.19 3.00
N ALA A 213 21.23 17.93 2.55
CA ALA A 213 21.50 16.79 3.42
C ALA A 213 22.97 16.73 3.87
N THR A 214 23.91 17.09 2.99
CA THR A 214 25.36 17.04 3.25
C THR A 214 25.93 18.29 3.93
N SER A 215 25.15 19.36 4.07
CA SER A 215 25.53 20.53 4.88
C SER A 215 25.17 20.38 6.37
N LEU A 216 24.48 19.30 6.75
CA LEU A 216 24.12 19.03 8.14
C LEU A 216 25.34 18.60 8.97
N SER A 217 25.43 19.12 10.20
CA SER A 217 26.39 18.61 11.19
C SER A 217 25.91 17.26 11.77
N LEU A 218 26.44 16.18 11.22
CA LEU A 218 26.14 14.79 11.56
C LEU A 218 27.41 14.00 11.85
N ALA A 219 27.27 12.90 12.60
CA ALA A 219 28.38 12.00 12.87
C ALA A 219 29.00 11.44 11.58
N PRO A 220 30.33 11.26 11.49
CA PRO A 220 31.02 10.87 10.26
C PRO A 220 30.45 9.62 9.57
N LYS A 221 30.02 8.61 10.35
CA LYS A 221 29.39 7.39 9.82
C LYS A 221 28.09 7.68 9.04
N LYS A 222 27.27 8.62 9.52
CA LYS A 222 26.02 9.02 8.88
C LYS A 222 26.27 9.87 7.63
N MET A 223 27.25 10.75 7.68
CA MET A 223 27.63 11.58 6.52
C MET A 223 28.25 10.75 5.41
N LYS A 224 29.13 9.80 5.76
CA LYS A 224 29.69 8.84 4.80
C LYS A 224 28.59 8.12 4.02
N PHE A 225 27.49 7.75 4.68
CA PHE A 225 26.34 7.13 4.01
C PHE A 225 25.67 8.08 2.99
N LEU A 226 25.44 9.34 3.35
CA LEU A 226 24.84 10.33 2.45
C LEU A 226 25.75 10.67 1.26
N PHE A 227 27.04 10.91 1.50
CA PHE A 227 28.02 11.17 0.43
C PHE A 227 28.19 9.98 -0.50
N LYS A 228 28.20 8.74 0.01
CA LYS A 228 28.23 7.53 -0.84
C LYS A 228 27.03 7.50 -1.80
N LYS A 229 25.84 7.82 -1.29
CA LYS A 229 24.61 7.87 -2.10
C LYS A 229 24.65 9.01 -3.12
N TYR A 230 25.18 10.17 -2.74
CA TYR A 230 25.33 11.31 -3.66
C TYR A 230 26.31 10.98 -4.81
N LEU A 231 27.45 10.35 -4.49
CA LEU A 231 28.39 9.87 -5.51
C LEU A 231 27.78 8.83 -6.44
N GLU A 232 26.97 7.91 -5.91
CA GLU A 232 26.26 6.92 -6.74
C GLU A 232 25.26 7.58 -7.68
N PHE A 233 24.55 8.60 -7.21
CA PHE A 233 23.67 9.40 -8.04
C PHE A 233 24.42 10.13 -9.16
N GLU A 234 25.49 10.89 -8.86
CA GLU A 234 26.22 11.64 -9.91
C GLU A 234 26.93 10.70 -10.90
N LYS A 235 27.42 9.53 -10.44
CA LYS A 235 27.90 8.47 -11.34
C LYS A 235 26.83 7.97 -12.30
N SER A 236 25.61 7.78 -11.81
CA SER A 236 24.47 7.38 -12.65
C SER A 236 24.04 8.51 -13.62
N ALA A 237 24.26 9.77 -13.24
CA ALA A 237 23.96 10.93 -14.06
C ALA A 237 25.02 11.23 -15.14
N GLY A 238 26.26 10.72 -14.97
CA GLY A 238 27.36 10.84 -15.94
C GLY A 238 28.16 12.15 -15.87
N ASP A 239 28.13 12.85 -14.73
CA ASP A 239 28.75 14.18 -14.57
C ASP A 239 30.08 14.07 -13.80
N GLU A 240 31.20 13.95 -14.52
CA GLU A 240 32.52 13.71 -13.93
C GLU A 240 33.00 14.86 -13.03
N GLU A 241 32.72 16.11 -13.42
CA GLU A 241 33.08 17.29 -12.65
C GLU A 241 32.38 17.28 -11.29
N ARG A 242 31.08 16.96 -11.27
CA ARG A 242 30.32 16.86 -10.02
C ARG A 242 30.74 15.67 -9.18
N ILE A 243 31.09 14.54 -9.78
CA ILE A 243 31.63 13.40 -9.03
C ILE A 243 32.86 13.83 -8.24
N GLU A 244 33.78 14.59 -8.86
CA GLU A 244 34.97 15.07 -8.18
C GLU A 244 34.64 16.13 -7.11
N SER A 245 33.74 17.06 -7.42
CA SER A 245 33.24 18.05 -6.44
C SER A 245 32.65 17.37 -5.19
N VAL A 246 31.85 16.31 -5.35
CA VAL A 246 31.27 15.58 -4.22
C VAL A 246 32.33 14.83 -3.42
N LYS A 247 33.39 14.28 -4.06
CA LYS A 247 34.51 13.67 -3.33
C LYS A 247 35.26 14.71 -2.50
N GLN A 248 35.56 15.86 -3.09
CA GLN A 248 36.25 16.94 -2.41
C GLN A 248 35.44 17.41 -1.19
N LYS A 249 34.13 17.67 -1.35
CA LYS A 249 33.23 18.00 -0.23
C LYS A 249 33.24 16.95 0.88
N ALA A 250 33.30 15.67 0.51
CA ALA A 250 33.35 14.59 1.50
C ALA A 250 34.68 14.59 2.28
N LEU A 251 35.80 14.90 1.64
CA LEU A 251 37.12 15.04 2.29
C LEU A 251 37.14 16.24 3.22
N GLU A 252 36.72 17.41 2.74
CA GLU A 252 36.62 18.64 3.53
C GLU A 252 35.73 18.44 4.76
N TYR A 253 34.62 17.71 4.63
CA TYR A 253 33.77 17.40 5.77
C TYR A 253 34.49 16.55 6.81
N VAL A 254 35.27 15.54 6.40
CA VAL A 254 36.03 14.68 7.33
C VAL A 254 37.12 15.47 8.03
N GLU A 255 37.88 16.29 7.31
CA GLU A 255 38.92 17.15 7.87
C GLU A 255 38.34 18.11 8.92
N ASN A 256 37.25 18.80 8.59
CA ASN A 256 36.57 19.74 9.50
C ASN A 256 35.90 19.06 10.71
N THR A 257 35.63 17.76 10.65
CA THR A 257 35.04 17.02 11.79
C THR A 257 36.12 16.38 12.68
N LEU A 258 37.37 16.29 12.21
CA LEU A 258 38.51 15.75 12.94
C LEU A 258 39.37 16.83 13.62
N ALA A 259 39.29 18.08 13.13
CA ALA A 259 39.84 19.27 13.76
C ALA A 259 38.98 19.73 14.96
#